data_AF-A0A958M4P7-F1
#
_entry.id   AF-A0A958M4P7-F1
#
_cell.length_a   1.000
_cell.length_b   1.000
_cell.length_c   1.000
_cell.angle_alpha   90.00
_cell.angle_beta   90.00
_cell.angle_gamma   90.00
#
_symmetry.space_group_name_H-M   'P 1'
#
loop_
_entity.id
_entity.type
_entity.pdbx_description
1 polymer ?
#
loop_
_entity_poly.entity_id
_entity_poly.type
_entity_poly.pdbx_seq_one_letter_code
_entity_poly.pdbx_strand_id
1 'polypeptide(L)' 'LVPGIVNNITNFGCFVDIGIKESGLIHISNLSDTFVKDVNEHVSLHQQVIVKVLDVDVPRKRIQLALHK' A
#
# COMPACT_ATOMS: atom_id res chain seq x y z
N LEU A 1 9.27 1.41 9.66
CA LEU A 1 9.22 1.15 8.20
C LEU A 1 9.27 -0.34 8.03
N VAL A 2 8.43 -0.90 7.17
CA VAL A 2 8.28 -2.36 7.03
C VAL A 2 8.39 -2.70 5.54
N PRO A 3 9.16 -3.74 5.15
CA PRO A 3 9.12 -4.23 3.79
C PRO A 3 7.76 -4.88 3.53
N GLY A 4 7.21 -4.65 2.35
CA GLY A 4 6.00 -5.29 1.88
C GLY A 4 6.03 -5.59 0.40
N ILE A 5 5.15 -6.47 -0.04
CA ILE A 5 5.00 -6.89 -1.43
C ILE A 5 3.63 -6.45 -1.90
N VAL A 6 3.58 -5.76 -3.03
CA VAL A 6 2.31 -5.40 -3.68
C VAL A 6 1.60 -6.67 -4.11
N ASN A 7 0.47 -6.97 -3.48
CA ASN A 7 -0.32 -8.16 -3.79
C ASN A 7 -1.43 -7.85 -4.81
N ASN A 8 -2.03 -6.65 -4.71
CA ASN A 8 -3.09 -6.24 -5.63
C ASN A 8 -3.09 -4.73 -5.85
N ILE A 9 -3.46 -4.29 -7.05
CA ILE A 9 -3.54 -2.87 -7.42
C ILE A 9 -4.97 -2.56 -7.85
N THR A 10 -5.52 -1.45 -7.36
CA THR A 10 -6.85 -0.96 -7.73
C THR A 10 -6.77 0.50 -8.16
N ASN A 11 -7.82 1.01 -8.81
CA ASN A 11 -7.85 2.39 -9.28
C ASN A 11 -7.81 3.43 -8.14
N PHE A 12 -8.14 3.03 -6.91
CA PHE A 12 -8.15 3.91 -5.74
C PHE A 12 -6.99 3.65 -4.78
N GLY A 13 -6.13 2.66 -5.06
CA GLY A 13 -5.03 2.32 -4.16
C GLY A 13 -4.31 1.00 -4.48
N CYS A 14 -3.56 0.51 -3.51
CA CYS A 14 -2.74 -0.67 -3.63
C CYS A 14 -2.78 -1.48 -2.33
N PHE A 15 -2.93 -2.79 -2.44
CA PHE A 15 -2.82 -3.71 -1.32
C PHE A 15 -1.40 -4.26 -1.23
N VAL A 16 -0.81 -4.07 -0.07
CA VAL A 16 0.55 -4.52 0.23
C VAL A 16 0.50 -5.53 1.38
N ASP A 17 1.12 -6.68 1.14
CA ASP A 17 1.36 -7.67 2.16
C ASP A 17 2.69 -7.37 2.86
N ILE A 18 2.65 -7.16 4.17
CA ILE A 18 3.81 -6.88 5.01
C ILE A 18 4.20 -8.07 5.90
N GLY A 19 3.72 -9.29 5.58
CA GLY A 19 4.04 -10.51 6.31
C GLY A 19 3.19 -10.73 7.56
N ILE A 20 1.99 -10.13 7.59
CA ILE A 20 1.01 -10.29 8.66
C ILE A 20 -0.26 -10.93 8.09
N LYS A 21 -1.18 -11.38 8.96
CA LYS A 21 -2.43 -12.01 8.52
C LYS A 21 -3.32 -11.13 7.65
N GLU A 22 -3.16 -9.81 7.70
CA GLU A 22 -4.06 -8.85 7.07
C GLU A 22 -3.30 -7.98 6.05
N SER A 23 -3.87 -7.78 4.87
CA SER A 23 -3.27 -6.91 3.86
C SER A 23 -3.45 -5.44 4.24
N GLY A 24 -2.38 -4.66 4.12
CA GLY A 24 -2.46 -3.22 4.32
C GLY A 24 -2.87 -2.50 3.02
N LEU A 25 -3.67 -1.44 3.17
CA LEU A 25 -4.14 -0.65 2.04
C LEU A 25 -3.38 0.67 1.99
N ILE A 26 -2.77 0.94 0.83
CA ILE A 26 -2.20 2.24 0.47
C ILE A 26 -3.23 2.97 -0.38
N HIS A 27 -3.67 4.14 0.07
CA HIS A 27 -4.55 4.98 -0.71
C HIS A 27 -3.77 5.61 -1.89
N ILE A 28 -4.42 5.84 -3.03
CA ILE A 28 -3.76 6.48 -4.20
C ILE A 28 -3.13 7.84 -3.85
N SER A 29 -3.75 8.58 -2.92
CA SER A 29 -3.21 9.86 -2.40
C SER A 29 -1.92 9.71 -1.61
N ASN A 30 -1.66 8.53 -1.03
CA ASN A 30 -0.44 8.21 -0.27
C ASN A 30 0.61 7.50 -1.14
N LEU A 31 0.33 7.34 -2.44
CA LEU A 31 1.17 6.64 -3.41
C LEU A 31 2.09 7.62 -4.14
N SER A 32 1.63 8.85 -4.38
CA SER A 32 2.44 9.96 -4.90
C SER A 32 1.78 11.30 -4.56
N ASP A 33 2.59 12.34 -4.34
CA ASP A 33 2.12 13.74 -4.20
C ASP A 33 1.61 14.35 -5.52
N THR A 34 1.85 13.67 -6.65
CA THR A 34 1.39 14.04 -7.98
C THR A 34 0.19 13.21 -8.43
N PHE A 35 -0.61 13.77 -9.33
CA PHE A 35 -1.78 13.10 -9.90
C PHE A 35 -1.35 11.83 -10.64
N VAL A 36 -1.54 10.67 -10.01
CA VAL A 36 -1.21 9.36 -10.59
C VAL A 36 -2.27 9.01 -11.63
N LYS A 37 -1.92 9.11 -12.91
CA LYS A 37 -2.80 8.76 -14.02
C LYS A 37 -2.95 7.24 -14.16
N ASP A 38 -1.86 6.51 -13.90
CA ASP A 38 -1.80 5.05 -13.87
C ASP A 38 -1.00 4.56 -12.66
N VAL A 39 -1.67 3.90 -11.73
CA VAL A 39 -1.03 3.32 -10.53
C VAL A 39 -0.02 2.25 -10.91
N ASN A 40 -0.27 1.54 -12.02
CA ASN A 40 0.60 0.49 -12.56
C ASN A 40 1.98 1.00 -13.00
N GLU A 41 2.13 2.30 -13.35
CA GLU A 41 3.44 2.86 -13.69
C GLU A 41 4.29 3.15 -12.44
N HIS A 42 3.66 3.37 -11.28
CA HIS A 42 4.33 3.71 -10.04
C HIS A 42 4.58 2.50 -9.14
N VAL A 43 3.69 1.52 -9.17
CA VAL A 43 3.79 0.26 -8.44
C VAL A 43 3.40 -0.89 -9.34
N SER A 44 4.20 -1.96 -9.29
CA SER A 44 3.95 -3.18 -10.02
C SER A 44 3.44 -4.28 -9.09
N LEU A 45 2.59 -5.17 -9.61
CA LEU A 45 2.22 -6.40 -8.90
C LEU A 45 3.47 -7.19 -8.56
N HIS A 46 3.55 -7.70 -7.32
CA HIS A 46 4.68 -8.43 -6.75
C HIS A 46 5.96 -7.61 -6.54
N GLN A 47 5.90 -6.28 -6.68
CA GLN A 47 7.02 -5.42 -6.37
C GLN A 47 7.25 -5.33 -4.85
N GLN A 48 8.50 -5.43 -4.43
CA GLN A 48 8.89 -5.09 -3.07
C GLN A 48 8.93 -3.57 -2.89
N VAL A 49 8.21 -3.10 -1.88
CA VAL A 49 8.12 -1.69 -1.49
C VAL A 49 8.33 -1.55 0.00
N ILE A 50 8.86 -0.40 0.43
CA ILE A 50 8.92 -0.06 1.85
C ILE A 50 7.71 0.79 2.18
N VAL A 51 7.00 0.41 3.24
CA VAL A 51 5.78 1.09 3.66
C VAL A 51 5.88 1.55 5.10
N LYS A 52 5.13 2.59 5.40
CA LYS A 52 4.94 3.11 6.76
C LYS A 52 3.52 2.82 7.21
N VAL A 53 3.38 2.27 8.41
CA VAL A 53 2.09 2.11 9.06
C VAL A 53 1.63 3.48 9.54
N LEU A 54 0.48 3.92 9.06
CA LEU A 54 -0.17 5.16 9.51
C LEU A 54 -1.14 4.86 10.64
N ASP A 55 -2.02 3.88 10.43
CA ASP A 55 -3.06 3.54 11.38
C ASP A 55 -3.40 2.05 11.31
N VAL A 56 -3.86 1.49 12.43
CA VAL A 56 -4.19 0.07 12.58
C VAL A 56 -5.55 -0.06 13.24
N ASP A 57 -6.55 -0.48 12.46
CA ASP A 57 -7.87 -0.81 12.93
C ASP A 57 -7.94 -2.32 13.20
N VAL A 58 -7.64 -2.71 14.45
CA VAL A 58 -7.74 -4.11 14.92
C VAL A 58 -9.17 -4.67 14.83
N PRO A 59 -10.24 -3.96 15.23
CA PRO A 59 -11.60 -4.52 15.16
C PRO A 59 -12.06 -4.79 13.72
N ARG A 60 -11.67 -3.95 12.76
CA ARG A 60 -11.98 -4.17 11.32
C ARG A 60 -10.91 -4.94 10.57
N LYS A 61 -9.79 -5.25 11.24
CA LYS A 61 -8.62 -5.93 10.67
C LYS A 61 -8.04 -5.20 9.45
N ARG A 62 -8.03 -3.88 9.50
CA ARG A 62 -7.55 -3.04 8.40
C ARG A 62 -6.34 -2.25 8.84
N ILE A 63 -5.34 -2.17 7.97
CA ILE A 63 -4.13 -1.42 8.23
C ILE A 63 -3.97 -0.39 7.14
N GLN A 64 -3.85 0.85 7.55
CA GLN A 64 -3.64 1.96 6.65
C GLN A 64 -2.15 2.18 6.49
N LEU A 65 -1.68 2.05 5.25
CA LEU A 65 -0.28 2.15 4.91
C LEU A 65 -0.05 3.39 4.03
N ALA A 66 1.15 3.93 4.10
CA ALA A 66 1.67 4.89 3.14
C ALA A 66 2.93 4.34 2.48
N LEU A 67 3.10 4.66 1.20
CA LEU A 67 4.34 4.36 0.50
C LEU A 67 5.46 5.22 1.11
N HIS A 68 6.56 4.58 1.49
CA HIS A 68 7.75 5.27 1.95
C HIS A 68 8.85 5.04 0.92
N LYS A 69 9.05 6.03 0.06
CA LYS A 69 10.03 6.01 -1.02
C LYS A 69 11.44 6.19 -0.48
#